data_AF-A0A6P1BNF7-F1
#
_entry.id   AF-A0A6P1BNF7-F1
#
_cell.length_a   1.000
_cell.length_b   1.000
_cell.length_c   1.000
_cell.angle_alpha   90.00
_cell.angle_beta   90.00
_cell.angle_gamma   90.00
#
_symmetry.space_group_name_H-M   'P 1'
#
loop_
_entity.id
_entity.type
_entity.pdbx_description
1 polymer ?
#
loop_
_entity_poly.entity_id
_entity_poly.type
_entity_poly.pdbx_seq_one_letter_code
_entity_poly.pdbx_strand_id
1 'polypeptide(L)' 'MINPNCPICGGLGWVCENHPHLAWTKDPRGCQCGAGMRCACNSSDDIDQGLEEPDVSGVFSETPPSKS' A
#
# COMPACT_ATOMS: atom_id res chain seq x y z
N MET A 1 -10.56 1.14 -7.67
CA MET A 1 -11.12 1.43 -6.32
C MET A 1 -10.62 0.40 -5.31
N ILE A 2 -10.07 0.84 -4.18
CA ILE A 2 -9.62 -0.05 -3.10
C ILE A 2 -10.83 -0.69 -2.40
N ASN A 3 -10.73 -1.98 -2.07
CA ASN A 3 -11.71 -2.64 -1.20
C ASN A 3 -11.46 -2.23 0.27
N PRO A 4 -12.37 -1.49 0.93
CA PRO A 4 -12.19 -1.03 2.31
C PRO A 4 -12.15 -2.17 3.35
N ASN A 5 -12.66 -3.35 2.98
CA ASN A 5 -12.67 -4.55 3.83
C ASN A 5 -11.70 -5.62 3.32
N CYS A 6 -10.66 -5.23 2.57
CA CYS A 6 -9.68 -6.18 2.07
C CYS A 6 -9.01 -6.94 3.24
N PRO A 7 -9.06 -8.29 3.27
CA PRO A 7 -8.52 -9.06 4.39
C PRO A 7 -6.99 -9.02 4.48
N ILE A 8 -6.30 -8.54 3.44
CA ILE A 8 -4.85 -8.46 3.38
C ILE A 8 -4.37 -7.09 3.86
N CYS A 9 -4.85 -6.02 3.23
CA CYS A 9 -4.37 -4.66 3.50
C CYS A 9 -5.28 -3.89 4.49
N GLY A 10 -6.42 -4.44 4.91
CA GLY A 10 -7.35 -3.78 5.84
C GLY A 10 -7.96 -2.49 5.30
N GLY A 11 -8.07 -2.36 3.97
CA GLY A 11 -8.53 -1.14 3.31
C GLY A 11 -7.44 -0.12 3.00
N LEU A 12 -6.17 -0.40 3.34
CA LEU A 12 -5.04 0.51 3.06
C LEU A 12 -4.70 0.61 1.57
N GLY A 13 -4.92 -0.45 0.80
CA GLY A 13 -4.50 -0.53 -0.61
C GLY A 13 -3.01 -0.84 -0.82
N TRP A 14 -2.23 -1.00 0.26
CA TRP A 14 -0.78 -1.24 0.22
C TRP A 14 -0.36 -2.37 1.16
N VAL A 15 0.61 -3.17 0.74
CA VAL A 15 1.19 -4.30 1.49
C VAL A 15 2.72 -4.21 1.49
N CYS A 16 3.37 -4.88 2.44
CA CYS A 16 4.82 -4.89 2.48
C CYS A 16 5.38 -5.69 1.29
N GLU A 17 6.38 -5.16 0.58
CA GLU A 17 7.04 -5.87 -0.52
C GLU A 17 7.64 -7.22 -0.07
N ASN A 18 8.25 -7.25 1.11
CA ASN A 18 8.85 -8.48 1.67
C ASN A 18 7.80 -9.45 2.24
N HIS A 19 6.63 -8.93 2.62
CA HIS A 19 5.54 -9.72 3.20
C HIS A 19 4.21 -9.31 2.57
N PRO A 20 3.90 -9.74 1.32
CA PRO A 20 2.73 -9.26 0.56
C PRO A 20 1.37 -9.62 1.18
N HIS A 21 1.37 -10.45 2.22
CA HIS A 21 0.18 -10.81 3.01
C HIS A 21 -0.05 -9.89 4.23
N LEU A 22 0.85 -8.94 4.50
CA LEU A 22 0.77 -8.01 5.61
C LEU A 22 0.60 -6.58 5.07
N ALA A 23 -0.39 -5.86 5.62
CA ALA A 23 -0.60 -4.45 5.33
C ALA A 23 0.66 -3.62 5.60
N TRP A 24 0.97 -2.64 4.73
CA TRP A 24 2.16 -1.80 4.85
C TRP A 24 2.02 -0.69 5.91
N THR A 25 1.72 -1.06 7.15
CA THR A 25 1.45 -0.17 8.29
C THR A 25 2.33 -0.50 9.49
N LYS A 26 2.46 0.44 10.43
CA LYS A 26 3.11 0.25 11.74
C LYS A 26 2.25 -0.52 12.75
N ASP A 27 1.00 -0.81 12.42
CA ASP A 27 0.13 -1.58 13.32
C ASP A 27 0.74 -2.94 13.68
N PRO A 28 0.43 -3.50 14.87
CA PRO A 28 0.99 -4.78 15.31
C PRO A 28 0.70 -5.97 14.38
N ARG A 29 -0.29 -5.83 13.49
CA ARG A 29 -0.68 -6.85 12.51
C ARG A 29 -0.15 -6.56 11.09
N GLY A 30 0.57 -5.46 10.90
CA GLY A 30 1.17 -5.05 9.63
C GLY A 30 2.69 -5.25 9.57
N CYS A 31 3.31 -4.78 8.49
CA CYS A 31 4.76 -4.82 8.31
C CYS A 31 5.27 -3.62 7.50
N GLN A 32 6.37 -3.00 7.96
CA GLN A 32 7.09 -1.92 7.25
C GLN A 32 8.61 -2.18 7.19
N CYS A 33 9.03 -3.46 7.10
CA CYS A 33 10.46 -3.78 6.99
C CYS A 33 11.04 -3.52 5.58
N GLY A 34 10.18 -3.35 4.58
CA GLY A 34 10.54 -3.07 3.19
C GLY A 34 9.65 -1.96 2.62
N ALA A 35 9.76 -1.72 1.32
CA ALA A 35 8.91 -0.74 0.65
C ALA A 35 7.44 -1.19 0.63
N GLY A 36 6.55 -0.22 0.39
CA GLY A 36 5.14 -0.49 0.14
C GLY A 36 4.95 -0.91 -1.32
N MET A 37 4.24 -2.02 -1.54
CA MET A 37 3.76 -2.43 -2.86
C MET A 37 2.24 -2.37 -2.91
N ARG A 38 1.69 -2.20 -4.12
CA ARG A 38 0.23 -2.19 -4.33
C ARG A 38 -0.38 -3.51 -3.85
N CYS A 39 -1.44 -3.43 -3.06
CA CYS A 39 -2.28 -4.58 -2.78
C CYS A 39 -3.05 -4.96 -4.05
N ALA A 40 -3.37 -6.24 -4.24
CA ALA A 40 -4.18 -6.68 -5.38
C ALA A 40 -5.57 -6.01 -5.46
N CYS A 41 -6.12 -5.58 -4.32
CA CYS A 41 -7.38 -4.80 -4.31
C CYS A 41 -7.21 -3.33 -4.74
N ASN A 42 -5.98 -2.85 -4.82
CA ASN A 42 -5.60 -1.55 -5.36
C ASN A 42 -5.03 -1.70 -6.78
N SER A 43 -5.62 -2.61 -7.55
CA SER A 43 -5.33 -2.87 -8.96
C SER A 43 -6.63 -2.95 -9.75
N SER A 44 -6.55 -2.60 -11.02
CA SER A 44 -7.57 -2.78 -12.05
C SER A 44 -6.86 -2.95 -13.40
N ASP A 45 -7.57 -3.44 -14.43
CA ASP A 45 -6.99 -3.56 -15.77
C ASP A 45 -6.49 -2.20 -16.28
N ASP A 46 -7.27 -1.14 -16.09
CA ASP A 46 -6.89 0.23 -16.45
C ASP A 46 -5.63 0.70 -15.69
N ILE A 47 -5.53 0.41 -14.40
CA ILE A 47 -4.35 0.75 -13.59
C ILE A 47 -3.12 -0.04 -14.06
N ASP A 48 -3.28 -1.33 -14.39
CA ASP A 48 -2.17 -2.18 -14.81
C ASP A 48 -1.73 -1.92 -16.26
N GLN A 49 -2.62 -1.39 -17.10
CA GLN A 49 -2.29 -0.84 -18.42
C GLN A 49 -1.77 0.62 -18.35
N GLY A 50 -1.75 1.24 -17.17
CA GLY A 50 -1.32 2.63 -16.97
C GLY A 50 -2.27 3.68 -17.53
N LEU A 51 -3.55 3.33 -17.72
CA LEU A 51 -4.62 4.24 -18.13
C LEU A 51 -5.20 5.03 -16.94
N GLU A 52 -5.10 4.48 -15.74
CA GLU A 52 -5.48 5.14 -14.47
C GLU A 52 -4.33 5.04 -13.45
N GLU A 53 -4.20 6.04 -12.57
CA GLU A 53 -3.23 5.99 -11.48
C GLU A 53 -3.78 5.19 -10.28
N PRO A 54 -2.96 4.36 -9.63
CA PRO A 54 -3.37 3.66 -8.42
C PRO A 54 -3.62 4.64 -7.28
N ASP A 55 -4.47 4.25 -6.32
CA ASP A 55 -4.71 5.07 -5.15
C ASP A 55 -3.49 5.06 -4.23
N VAL A 56 -2.83 6.21 -4.10
CA VAL A 56 -1.62 6.42 -3.28
C VAL A 56 -1.93 6.97 -1.89
N SER A 57 -3.20 7.10 -1.51
CA SER A 57 -3.59 7.71 -0.21
C SER A 57 -3.08 6.92 1.00
N GLY A 58 -2.90 5.60 0.84
CA GLY A 58 -2.32 4.71 1.84
C GLY A 58 -0.79 4.68 1.90
N VAL A 59 -0.09 5.41 1.03
CA VAL A 59 1.36 5.57 1.11
C VAL A 59 1.67 6.62 2.17
N PHE A 60 2.35 6.22 3.25
CA PHE A 60 2.83 7.17 4.24
C PHE A 60 3.81 8.13 3.57
N SER A 61 3.51 9.43 3.60
CA SER A 61 4.43 10.46 3.11
C SER A 61 5.74 10.35 3.89
N GLU A 62 6.83 10.00 3.21
CA GLU A 62 8.16 10.16 3.80
C GLU A 62 8.31 11.65 4.10
N THR A 63 8.33 12.01 5.38
CA THR A 63 8.83 13.33 5.75
C THR A 63 10.32 13.31 5.38
N PRO A 64 10.81 14.15 4.44
CA PRO A 64 12.23 14.15 4.14
C PRO A 64 13.00 14.39 5.44
N PRO A 65 14.14 13.71 5.67
CA PRO A 65 14.92 13.92 6.88
C PRO A 65 15.23 15.41 6.98
N SER A 66 14.73 16.05 8.04
CA SER A 66 15.00 17.45 8.31
C SER A 66 16.51 17.58 8.49
N LYS A 67 17.18 18.14 7.47
CA LYS A 67 18.62 18.35 7.45
C LYS A 67 18.96 19.22 8.66
N SER A 68 19.54 18.61 9.70
CA SER A 68 20.11 19.33 10.85
C SER A 68 21.50 19.84 10.50
#